data_AF-A0A7W0VS90-F1
#
_entry.id   AF-A0A7W0VS90-F1
#
_cell.length_a   1.000
_cell.length_b   1.000
_cell.length_c   1.000
_cell.angle_alpha   90.00
_cell.angle_beta   90.00
_cell.angle_gamma   90.00
#
_symmetry.space_group_name_H-M   'P 1'
#
loop_
_entity.id
_entity.type
_entity.pdbx_description
1 polymer ?
#
loop_
_entity_poly.entity_id
_entity_poly.type
_entity_poly.pdbx_seq_one_letter_code
_entity_poly.pdbx_strand_id
1 'polypeptide(L)'
;MANRLTEEQKQTYAGLFLMKKLDLKSEDGGMLIPVVLPSELSPLDETLQQLAVDDLISINAKKGRYELTKQGIEYLGRTIDEASELVDELDDLELHEAIEEIKERKLDLMRARFLWGWFEGEFDDLVQFQARRGVTPVEKMWAFYLMSDEFYDELARDFTPQLS
;
A
#
# COMPACT_ATOMS: atom_id res chain seq x y z
N MET A 1 -3.50 -14.91 19.01
CA MET A 1 -3.74 -13.47 18.84
C MET A 1 -3.13 -13.10 17.50
N ALA A 2 -3.96 -12.75 16.51
CA ALA A 2 -3.42 -12.15 15.29
C ALA A 2 -2.69 -10.86 15.70
N ASN A 3 -1.44 -10.71 15.28
CA ASN A 3 -0.63 -9.55 15.63
C ASN A 3 -1.20 -8.38 14.82
N ARG A 4 -2.11 -7.60 15.41
CA ARG A 4 -2.73 -6.44 14.75
C ARG A 4 -1.62 -5.45 14.42
N LEU A 5 -1.60 -4.97 13.18
CA LEU A 5 -0.64 -3.97 12.71
C LEU A 5 -0.65 -2.75 13.63
N THR A 6 0.54 -2.18 13.86
CA THR A 6 0.63 -0.88 14.52
C THR A 6 0.17 0.22 13.56
N GLU A 7 -0.27 1.34 14.11
CA GLU A 7 -0.62 2.52 13.30
C GLU A 7 0.59 2.99 12.46
N GLU A 8 1.80 2.90 13.00
CA GLU A 8 3.03 3.21 12.25
C GLU A 8 3.21 2.32 11.00
N GLN A 9 2.90 1.03 11.10
CA GLN A 9 2.97 0.13 9.95
C GLN A 9 1.89 0.48 8.91
N LYS A 10 0.66 0.80 9.34
CA LYS A 10 -0.40 1.25 8.42
C LYS A 10 0.00 2.55 7.71
N GLN A 11 0.56 3.51 8.44
CA GLN A 11 1.05 4.77 7.86
C GLN A 11 2.16 4.52 6.84
N THR A 12 3.05 3.56 7.10
CA THR A 12 4.11 3.17 6.15
C THR A 12 3.51 2.61 4.86
N TYR A 13 2.56 1.69 4.93
CA TYR A 13 1.93 1.09 3.75
C TYR A 13 1.07 2.08 2.97
N ALA A 14 0.29 2.92 3.67
CA ALA A 14 -0.45 4.01 3.05
C ALA A 14 0.50 5.01 2.35
N GLY A 15 1.66 5.27 2.95
CA GLY A 15 2.70 6.09 2.35
C GLY A 15 3.18 5.53 1.01
N LEU A 16 3.50 4.23 0.95
CA LEU A 16 3.89 3.55 -0.29
C LEU A 16 2.78 3.60 -1.36
N PHE A 17 1.53 3.39 -0.96
CA PHE A 17 0.38 3.52 -1.84
C PHE A 17 0.31 4.92 -2.46
N LEU A 18 0.42 5.97 -1.63
CA LEU A 18 0.37 7.36 -2.09
C LEU A 18 1.54 7.71 -2.99
N MET A 19 2.74 7.26 -2.67
CA MET A 19 3.92 7.51 -3.49
C MET A 19 3.76 6.91 -4.89
N LYS A 20 3.23 5.68 -5.02
CA LYS A 20 2.87 5.09 -6.33
C LYS A 20 1.85 5.95 -7.07
N LYS A 21 0.79 6.40 -6.40
CA LYS A 21 -0.23 7.26 -7.01
C LYS A 21 0.35 8.60 -7.48
N LEU A 22 1.34 9.17 -6.78
CA LEU A 22 1.99 10.42 -7.18
C LEU A 22 2.99 10.25 -8.34
N ASP A 23 3.61 9.07 -8.46
CA ASP A 23 4.59 8.75 -9.51
C ASP A 23 3.91 8.48 -10.87
N LEU A 24 2.80 7.75 -10.84
CA LEU A 24 2.12 7.31 -12.05
C LEU A 24 1.40 8.45 -12.78
N LYS A 25 1.24 8.29 -14.09
CA LYS A 25 0.34 9.13 -14.88
C LYS A 25 -1.10 8.77 -14.57
N SER A 26 -2.02 9.70 -14.83
CA SER A 26 -3.46 9.45 -14.61
C SER A 26 -4.03 8.29 -15.43
N GLU A 27 -3.50 8.05 -16.63
CA GLU A 27 -3.89 6.90 -17.48
C GLU A 27 -3.47 5.55 -16.88
N ASP A 28 -2.44 5.53 -16.06
CA ASP A 28 -1.89 4.36 -15.36
C ASP A 28 -2.40 4.29 -13.90
N GLY A 29 -3.44 5.06 -13.55
CA GLY A 29 -4.03 5.06 -12.21
C GLY A 29 -3.38 6.01 -11.20
N GLY A 30 -2.49 6.90 -11.66
CA GLY A 30 -1.92 7.98 -10.86
C GLY A 30 -2.92 9.09 -10.50
N MET A 31 -2.63 9.81 -9.43
CA MET A 31 -3.52 10.81 -8.84
C MET A 31 -2.76 12.08 -8.46
N LEU A 32 -3.35 13.23 -8.79
CA LEU A 32 -2.88 14.51 -8.28
C LEU A 32 -3.50 14.77 -6.90
N ILE A 33 -2.64 14.93 -5.89
CA ILE A 33 -3.10 15.17 -4.51
C ILE A 33 -2.98 16.67 -4.20
N PRO A 34 -4.10 17.39 -4.08
CA PRO A 34 -4.07 18.82 -3.75
C PRO A 34 -3.60 19.05 -2.31
N VAL A 35 -3.01 20.23 -2.05
CA VAL A 35 -2.59 20.62 -0.68
C VAL A 35 -3.79 20.78 0.24
N VAL A 36 -4.90 21.33 -0.28
CA VAL A 36 -6.18 21.36 0.43
C VAL A 36 -6.88 20.06 0.10
N LEU A 37 -6.82 19.11 1.02
CA LEU A 37 -7.33 17.77 0.80
C LEU A 37 -8.86 17.77 0.79
N PRO A 38 -9.49 17.13 -0.21
CA PRO A 38 -10.93 16.89 -0.17
C PRO A 38 -11.27 15.93 0.98
N SER A 39 -12.50 16.00 1.49
CA SER A 39 -12.96 15.17 2.61
C SER A 39 -12.80 13.67 2.38
N GLU A 40 -12.85 13.23 1.13
CA GLU A 40 -12.66 11.82 0.74
C GLU A 40 -11.22 11.32 0.99
N LEU A 41 -10.24 12.22 1.11
CA LEU A 41 -8.84 11.92 1.35
C LEU A 41 -8.37 12.32 2.76
N SER A 42 -9.25 12.85 3.62
CA SER A 42 -8.86 13.29 4.97
C SER A 42 -8.19 12.23 5.85
N PRO A 43 -8.45 10.91 5.71
CA PRO A 43 -7.69 9.90 6.47
C PRO A 43 -6.18 9.90 6.20
N LEU A 44 -5.74 10.50 5.09
CA LEU A 44 -4.35 10.51 4.64
C LEU A 44 -3.58 11.76 5.10
N ASP A 45 -4.22 12.66 5.86
CA ASP A 45 -3.60 13.91 6.34
C ASP A 45 -2.28 13.61 7.08
N GLU A 46 -2.31 12.68 8.02
CA GLU A 46 -1.14 12.28 8.81
C GLU A 46 -0.07 11.60 7.94
N THR A 47 -0.48 10.74 7.00
CA THR A 47 0.43 10.07 6.07
C THR A 47 1.19 11.09 5.20
N LEU A 48 0.47 12.06 4.63
CA LEU A 48 1.07 13.10 3.80
C LEU A 48 1.98 14.03 4.61
N GLN A 49 1.62 14.33 5.87
CA GLN A 49 2.50 15.08 6.77
C GLN A 49 3.78 14.32 7.06
N GLN A 50 3.70 13.02 7.38
CA GLN A 50 4.87 12.20 7.67
C GLN A 50 5.78 12.06 6.44
N LEU A 51 5.22 11.77 5.26
CA LEU A 51 5.98 11.73 4.01
C LEU A 51 6.70 13.06 3.70
N ALA A 52 6.08 14.19 4.05
CA ALA A 52 6.70 15.50 3.86
C ALA A 52 7.80 15.78 4.89
N VAL A 53 7.62 15.34 6.15
CA VAL A 53 8.65 15.41 7.20
C VAL A 53 9.87 14.57 6.82
N ASP A 54 9.64 13.40 6.22
CA ASP A 54 10.68 12.48 5.78
C ASP A 54 11.35 12.88 4.45
N ASP A 55 10.98 14.06 3.91
CA ASP A 55 11.45 14.59 2.62
C ASP A 55 11.18 13.64 1.43
N LEU A 56 10.14 12.82 1.49
CA LEU A 56 9.73 11.93 0.40
C LEU A 56 8.77 12.61 -0.57
N ILE A 57 7.97 13.55 -0.08
CA ILE A 57 7.11 14.42 -0.89
C ILE A 57 7.31 15.89 -0.53
N SER A 58 6.95 16.79 -1.43
CA SER A 58 6.98 18.22 -1.19
C SER A 58 5.78 18.93 -1.82
N ILE A 59 5.46 20.11 -1.31
CA ILE A 59 4.39 20.94 -1.87
C ILE A 59 4.93 21.74 -3.06
N ASN A 60 4.36 21.53 -4.24
CA ASN A 60 4.54 22.44 -5.36
C ASN A 60 3.58 23.62 -5.22
N ALA A 61 4.04 24.71 -4.61
CA ALA A 61 3.22 25.89 -4.32
C ALA A 61 2.60 26.53 -5.58
N LYS A 62 3.25 26.41 -6.75
CA LYS A 62 2.71 26.95 -8.00
C LYS A 62 1.52 26.14 -8.53
N LYS A 63 1.53 24.83 -8.29
CA LYS A 63 0.50 23.89 -8.76
C LYS A 63 -0.53 23.55 -7.68
N GLY A 64 -0.29 23.91 -6.42
CA GLY A 64 -1.18 23.65 -5.30
C GLY A 64 -1.35 22.16 -4.97
N ARG A 65 -0.32 21.34 -5.22
CA ARG A 65 -0.36 19.87 -5.06
C ARG A 65 0.95 19.31 -4.49
N TYR A 66 0.88 18.12 -3.92
CA TYR A 66 2.05 17.33 -3.53
C TYR A 66 2.73 16.72 -4.78
N GLU A 67 4.06 16.64 -4.74
CA GLU A 67 4.88 15.96 -5.75
C GLU A 67 6.02 15.19 -5.03
N LEU A 68 6.46 14.07 -5.61
CA LEU A 68 7.62 13.34 -5.08
C LEU A 68 8.87 14.22 -5.12
N THR A 69 9.68 14.15 -4.08
CA THR A 69 11.04 14.70 -4.11
C THR A 69 11.97 13.75 -4.85
N LYS A 70 13.23 14.17 -5.07
CA LYS A 70 14.26 13.26 -5.56
C LYS A 70 14.47 12.06 -4.62
N GLN A 71 14.49 12.30 -3.31
CA GLN A 71 14.61 11.24 -2.30
C GLN A 71 13.38 10.32 -2.31
N GLY A 72 12.19 10.86 -2.51
CA GLY A 72 10.96 10.09 -2.68
C GLY A 72 11.03 9.14 -3.87
N ILE A 73 11.51 9.61 -5.02
CA ILE A 73 11.71 8.78 -6.22
C ILE A 73 12.74 7.67 -5.95
N GLU A 74 13.86 7.99 -5.31
CA GLU A 74 14.90 7.00 -4.97
C GLU A 74 14.41 5.96 -3.94
N TYR A 75 13.59 6.38 -2.97
CA TYR A 75 12.96 5.47 -2.01
C TYR A 75 11.92 4.56 -2.68
N LEU A 76 11.08 5.13 -3.56
CA LEU A 76 10.09 4.39 -4.31
C LEU A 76 10.76 3.35 -5.22
N GLY A 77 11.80 3.74 -5.97
CA GLY A 77 12.56 2.84 -6.84
C GLY A 77 13.12 1.63 -6.10
N ARG A 78 13.77 1.84 -4.94
CA ARG A 78 14.25 0.73 -4.11
C ARG A 78 13.14 -0.18 -3.60
N THR A 79 11.97 0.37 -3.32
CA THR A 79 10.81 -0.42 -2.87
C THR A 79 10.18 -1.21 -4.02
N ILE A 80 10.21 -0.67 -5.23
CA ILE A 80 9.82 -1.38 -6.46
C ILE A 80 10.79 -2.54 -6.71
N ASP A 81 12.10 -2.30 -6.57
CA ASP A 81 13.12 -3.35 -6.70
C ASP A 81 12.89 -4.47 -5.67
N GLU A 82 12.66 -4.12 -4.39
CA GLU A 82 12.31 -5.09 -3.33
C GLU A 82 11.06 -5.91 -3.69
N ALA A 83 10.00 -5.25 -4.18
CA ALA A 83 8.76 -5.92 -4.55
C ALA A 83 8.96 -6.84 -5.77
N SER A 84 9.71 -6.40 -6.77
CA SER A 84 10.04 -7.20 -7.96
C SER A 84 10.82 -8.44 -7.58
N GLU A 85 11.86 -8.31 -6.75
CA GLU A 85 12.66 -9.45 -6.27
C GLU A 85 11.78 -10.45 -5.49
N LEU A 86 10.88 -9.96 -4.63
CA LEU A 86 9.94 -10.82 -3.91
C LEU A 86 8.99 -11.56 -4.86
N VAL A 87 8.49 -10.88 -5.91
CA VAL A 87 7.60 -11.49 -6.89
C VAL A 87 8.34 -12.56 -7.69
N ASP A 88 9.49 -12.22 -8.26
CA ASP A 88 10.32 -13.11 -9.07
C ASP A 88 10.77 -14.37 -8.31
N GLU A 89 10.92 -14.29 -6.98
CA GLU A 89 11.37 -15.42 -6.16
C GLU A 89 10.24 -16.35 -5.70
N LEU A 90 9.02 -15.84 -5.53
CA LEU A 90 7.93 -16.62 -4.91
C LEU A 90 6.78 -16.94 -5.86
N ASP A 91 6.76 -16.41 -7.10
CA ASP A 91 5.62 -16.59 -8.03
C ASP A 91 5.48 -18.03 -8.53
N ASP A 92 6.60 -18.74 -8.61
CA ASP A 92 6.70 -20.16 -8.94
C ASP A 92 6.33 -21.08 -7.76
N LEU A 93 6.17 -20.54 -6.55
CA LEU A 93 5.88 -21.33 -5.34
C LEU A 93 4.38 -21.42 -5.08
N GLU A 94 3.95 -22.57 -4.54
CA GLU A 94 2.61 -22.65 -3.97
C GLU A 94 2.53 -21.75 -2.71
N LEU A 95 1.34 -21.21 -2.42
CA LEU A 95 1.14 -20.24 -1.32
C LEU A 95 1.76 -20.67 0.02
N HIS A 96 1.61 -21.95 0.39
CA HIS A 96 2.16 -22.47 1.63
C HIS A 96 3.70 -22.55 1.63
N GLU A 97 4.30 -22.83 0.47
CA GLU A 97 5.76 -22.82 0.29
C GLU A 97 6.30 -21.40 0.35
N ALA A 98 5.64 -20.44 -0.32
CA ALA A 98 5.99 -19.03 -0.25
C ALA A 98 5.94 -18.48 1.19
N ILE A 99 4.92 -18.85 1.97
CA ILE A 99 4.79 -18.46 3.38
C ILE A 99 5.97 -19.01 4.22
N GLU A 100 6.34 -20.28 4.02
CA GLU A 100 7.46 -20.86 4.76
C GLU A 100 8.79 -20.24 4.34
N GLU A 101 9.02 -19.99 3.04
CA GLU A 101 10.22 -19.29 2.54
C GLU A 101 10.38 -17.90 3.17
N ILE A 102 9.31 -17.10 3.21
CA ILE A 102 9.31 -15.77 3.84
C ILE A 102 9.68 -15.88 5.34
N LYS A 103 9.12 -16.87 6.06
CA LYS A 103 9.42 -17.11 7.48
C LYS A 103 10.86 -17.56 7.70
N GLU A 104 11.37 -18.46 6.87
CA GLU A 104 12.75 -18.96 6.95
C GLU A 104 13.77 -17.81 6.78
N ARG A 105 13.47 -16.87 5.88
CA ARG A 105 14.24 -15.65 5.67
C ARG A 105 14.02 -14.58 6.74
N LYS A 106 13.11 -14.80 7.70
CA LYS A 106 12.71 -13.85 8.76
C LYS A 106 12.20 -12.52 8.22
N LEU A 107 11.56 -12.57 7.06
CA LEU A 107 10.90 -11.42 6.45
C LEU A 107 9.50 -11.23 7.05
N ASP A 108 8.99 -10.00 6.97
CA ASP A 108 7.64 -9.68 7.43
C ASP A 108 6.61 -10.13 6.36
N LEU A 109 5.77 -11.12 6.72
CA LEU A 109 4.73 -11.67 5.85
C LEU A 109 3.73 -10.61 5.36
N MET A 110 3.35 -9.68 6.24
CA MET A 110 2.41 -8.62 5.88
C MET A 110 3.04 -7.65 4.89
N ARG A 111 4.31 -7.27 5.11
CA ARG A 111 5.04 -6.43 4.16
C ARG A 111 5.17 -7.11 2.81
N ALA A 112 5.61 -8.37 2.77
CA ALA A 112 5.77 -9.12 1.53
C ALA A 112 4.44 -9.20 0.76
N ARG A 113 3.34 -9.54 1.45
CA ARG A 113 2.02 -9.61 0.84
C ARG A 113 1.52 -8.25 0.34
N PHE A 114 1.74 -7.19 1.11
CA PHE A 114 1.37 -5.84 0.69
C PHE A 114 2.17 -5.42 -0.54
N LEU A 115 3.49 -5.60 -0.54
CA LEU A 115 4.34 -5.23 -1.67
C LEU A 115 3.96 -5.99 -2.94
N TRP A 116 3.66 -7.28 -2.83
CA TRP A 116 3.17 -8.09 -3.95
C TRP A 116 1.94 -7.47 -4.61
N GLY A 117 0.87 -7.26 -3.84
CA GLY A 117 -0.39 -6.73 -4.37
C GLY A 117 -0.25 -5.29 -4.85
N TRP A 118 0.59 -4.50 -4.18
CA TRP A 118 0.89 -3.14 -4.58
C TRP A 118 1.66 -3.08 -5.90
N PHE A 119 2.64 -3.96 -6.12
CA PHE A 119 3.45 -4.02 -7.33
C PHE A 119 2.65 -4.55 -8.53
N GLU A 120 1.94 -5.67 -8.36
CA GLU A 120 1.11 -6.30 -9.41
C GLU A 120 -0.18 -5.51 -9.76
N GLY A 121 -0.42 -4.39 -9.08
CA GLY A 121 -1.59 -3.53 -9.33
C GLY A 121 -2.91 -4.07 -8.77
N GLU A 122 -2.86 -5.07 -7.88
CA GLU A 122 -4.03 -5.59 -7.17
C GLU A 122 -4.79 -4.48 -6.42
N PHE A 123 -4.05 -3.50 -5.87
CA PHE A 123 -4.62 -2.41 -5.09
C PHE A 123 -4.92 -1.15 -5.91
N ASP A 124 -4.78 -1.18 -7.24
CA ASP A 124 -4.98 0.01 -8.07
C ASP A 124 -6.43 0.53 -8.01
N ASP A 125 -7.38 -0.38 -7.78
CA ASP A 125 -8.79 -0.11 -7.49
C ASP A 125 -9.24 -0.90 -6.25
N LEU A 126 -9.24 -0.24 -5.09
CA LEU A 126 -9.63 -0.85 -3.81
C LEU A 126 -11.12 -1.25 -3.74
N VAL A 127 -11.98 -0.68 -4.58
CA VAL A 127 -13.38 -1.10 -4.67
C VAL A 127 -13.47 -2.44 -5.39
N GLN A 128 -12.73 -2.62 -6.48
CA GLN A 128 -12.63 -3.91 -7.17
C GLN A 128 -11.93 -4.97 -6.31
N PHE A 129 -10.88 -4.62 -5.57
CA PHE A 129 -10.22 -5.52 -4.63
C PHE A 129 -11.23 -6.11 -3.63
N GLN A 130 -12.03 -5.27 -2.97
CA GLN A 130 -13.09 -5.69 -2.06
C GLN A 130 -14.11 -6.61 -2.74
N ALA A 131 -14.59 -6.21 -3.92
CA ALA A 131 -15.60 -6.97 -4.65
C ALA A 131 -15.11 -8.37 -5.07
N ARG A 132 -13.86 -8.50 -5.54
CA ARG A 132 -13.25 -9.78 -5.92
C ARG A 132 -13.09 -10.73 -4.72
N ARG A 133 -12.91 -10.16 -3.52
CA ARG A 133 -12.76 -10.90 -2.26
C ARG A 133 -14.08 -11.14 -1.52
N GLY A 134 -15.20 -10.64 -2.05
CA GLY A 134 -16.52 -10.81 -1.44
C GLY A 134 -16.68 -10.03 -0.12
N VAL A 135 -15.91 -8.96 0.08
CA VAL A 135 -16.01 -8.08 1.25
C VAL A 135 -17.35 -7.34 1.21
N THR A 136 -18.10 -7.35 2.33
CA THR A 136 -19.40 -6.68 2.43
C THR A 136 -19.53 -5.96 3.79
N PRO A 137 -19.97 -4.68 3.83
CA PRO A 137 -20.24 -3.80 2.69
C PRO A 137 -18.96 -3.35 1.97
N VAL A 138 -19.07 -2.98 0.69
CA VAL A 138 -17.95 -2.39 -0.08
C VAL A 138 -17.85 -0.91 0.25
N GLU A 139 -16.72 -0.51 0.83
CA GLU A 139 -16.38 0.89 1.07
C GLU A 139 -15.91 1.55 -0.24
N LYS A 140 -16.60 2.61 -0.65
CA LYS A 140 -16.29 3.34 -1.89
C LYS A 140 -15.23 4.41 -1.69
N MET A 141 -15.11 4.92 -0.47
CA MET A 141 -14.09 5.89 -0.08
C MET A 141 -12.79 5.14 0.19
N TRP A 142 -12.03 4.87 -0.87
CA TRP A 142 -10.84 4.02 -0.85
C TRP A 142 -9.81 4.44 0.21
N ALA A 143 -9.65 5.73 0.49
CA ALA A 143 -8.69 6.22 1.48
C ALA A 143 -9.08 5.82 2.90
N PHE A 144 -10.39 5.79 3.21
CA PHE A 144 -10.89 5.27 4.48
C PHE A 144 -10.64 3.78 4.58
N TYR A 145 -10.88 3.03 3.49
CA TYR A 145 -10.62 1.60 3.47
C TYR A 145 -9.12 1.26 3.62
N LEU A 146 -8.23 1.95 2.91
CA LEU A 146 -6.78 1.76 3.01
C LEU A 146 -6.25 1.98 4.44
N MET A 147 -6.85 2.94 5.17
CA MET A 147 -6.48 3.25 6.55
C MET A 147 -7.21 2.39 7.60
N SER A 148 -8.16 1.56 7.17
CA SER A 148 -8.96 0.71 8.05
C SER A 148 -8.21 -0.56 8.45
N ASP A 149 -8.57 -1.17 9.59
CA ASP A 149 -8.07 -2.51 9.94
C ASP A 149 -8.57 -3.56 8.95
N GLU A 150 -9.79 -3.38 8.44
CA GLU A 150 -10.46 -4.29 7.52
C GLU A 150 -9.64 -4.56 6.26
N PHE A 151 -8.99 -3.55 5.68
CA PHE A 151 -8.10 -3.75 4.53
C PHE A 151 -6.95 -4.71 4.85
N TYR A 152 -6.26 -4.50 5.98
CA TYR A 152 -5.12 -5.31 6.35
C TYR A 152 -5.51 -6.69 6.89
N ASP A 153 -6.66 -6.80 7.55
CA ASP A 153 -7.24 -8.08 7.94
C ASP A 153 -7.55 -8.91 6.69
N GLU A 154 -8.10 -8.30 5.63
CA GLU A 154 -8.32 -8.98 4.35
C GLU A 154 -7.02 -9.42 3.67
N LEU A 155 -5.91 -8.68 3.81
CA LEU A 155 -4.60 -9.17 3.36
C LEU A 155 -4.09 -10.35 4.20
N ALA A 156 -4.27 -10.27 5.52
CA ALA A 156 -3.84 -11.32 6.43
C ALA A 156 -4.57 -12.66 6.22
N ARG A 157 -5.79 -12.64 5.64
CA ARG A 157 -6.55 -13.84 5.31
C ARG A 157 -5.82 -14.77 4.34
N ASP A 158 -4.90 -14.25 3.52
CA ASP A 158 -4.17 -15.05 2.55
C ASP A 158 -3.16 -16.01 3.21
N PHE A 159 -2.70 -15.71 4.42
CA PHE A 159 -1.70 -16.52 5.13
C PHE A 159 -2.12 -16.91 6.55
N THR A 160 -3.35 -16.60 6.93
CA THR A 160 -3.95 -17.07 8.17
C THR A 160 -4.70 -18.37 7.90
N PRO A 161 -4.40 -19.48 8.61
CA PRO A 161 -5.15 -20.71 8.45
C PRO A 161 -6.63 -20.47 8.71
N GLN A 162 -7.47 -20.74 7.72
CA GLN A 162 -8.92 -20.73 7.93
C GLN A 162 -9.26 -21.92 8.82
N LEU A 163 -9.74 -21.66 10.03
CA LEU A 163 -10.34 -22.71 10.85
C LEU A 163 -11.62 -23.17 10.13
N SER A 164 -11.53 -24.33 9.49
CA SER A 164 -12.68 -25.08 8.94
C SER A 164 -13.59 -25.59 10.05
#